data_AF-A0A642BYL8-F1
#
_entry.id   AF-A0A642BYL8-F1
#
_cell.length_a   1.000
_cell.length_b   1.000
_cell.length_c   1.000
_cell.angle_alpha   90.00
_cell.angle_beta   90.00
_cell.angle_gamma   90.00
#
_symmetry.space_group_name_H-M   'P 1'
#
loop_
_entity.id
_entity.type
_entity.pdbx_description
1 polymer ?
#
loop_
_entity_poly.entity_id
_entity_poly.type
_entity_poly.pdbx_seq_one_letter_code
_entity_poly.pdbx_strand_id
1 'polypeptide(L)' 'MENRINHIIARVLSGESSSDDILSLSEWLNENEKNRDEFRRLKNYWDADVAFKHSVAPAF' A
#
# COMPACT_ATOMS: atom_id res chain seq x y z
N MET A 1 10.35 -14.09 3.32
CA MET A 1 10.78 -12.74 2.86
C MET A 1 9.57 -11.87 2.49
N GLU A 2 8.46 -12.47 2.04
CA GLU A 2 7.18 -11.79 1.74
C GLU A 2 6.63 -10.91 2.88
N ASN A 3 6.81 -11.29 4.14
CA ASN A 3 6.30 -10.48 5.26
C ASN A 3 6.93 -9.08 5.32
N ARG A 4 8.23 -8.94 5.00
CA ARG A 4 8.92 -7.64 5.10
C ARG A 4 8.35 -6.64 4.10
N ILE A 5 8.06 -7.09 2.87
CA ILE A 5 7.49 -6.19 1.86
C ILE A 5 6.04 -5.82 2.17
N ASN A 6 5.26 -6.75 2.72
CA ASN A 6 3.89 -6.45 3.17
C ASN A 6 3.86 -5.38 4.26
N HIS A 7 4.82 -5.41 5.20
CA HIS A 7 4.97 -4.35 6.20
C HIS A 7 5.37 -2.99 5.59
N ILE A 8 6.25 -3.00 4.58
CA ILE A 8 6.65 -1.79 3.84
C ILE A 8 5.44 -1.21 3.09
N ILE A 9 4.70 -2.04 2.36
CA ILE A 9 3.49 -1.65 1.62
C ILE A 9 2.46 -1.04 2.58
N ALA A 10 2.22 -1.68 3.74
CA ALA A 10 1.31 -1.15 4.76
C ALA A 10 1.75 0.24 5.24
N ARG A 11 3.04 0.46 5.52
CA ARG A 11 3.53 1.81 5.90
C ARG A 11 3.37 2.83 4.79
N VAL A 12 3.65 2.45 3.54
CA VAL A 12 3.50 3.35 2.37
C VAL A 12 2.03 3.74 2.18
N LEU A 13 1.12 2.80 2.31
CA LEU A 13 -0.32 3.05 2.21
C LEU A 13 -0.86 3.87 3.39
N SER A 14 -0.34 3.64 4.59
CA SER A 14 -0.66 4.44 5.80
C SER A 14 -0.02 5.84 5.79
N GLY A 15 0.94 6.12 4.90
CA GLY A 15 1.69 7.38 4.87
C GLY A 15 2.82 7.48 5.91
N GLU A 16 3.13 6.39 6.62
CA GLU A 16 4.21 6.31 7.62
C GLU A 16 5.51 5.75 7.04
N SER A 17 5.64 5.69 5.71
CA SER A 17 6.82 5.18 5.04
C SER A 17 8.01 6.11 5.11
N SER A 18 9.18 5.51 5.34
CA SER A 18 10.48 6.17 5.19
C SER A 18 11.01 6.11 3.75
N SER A 19 12.05 6.89 3.43
CA SER A 19 12.71 6.86 2.12
C SER A 19 13.25 5.47 1.76
N ASP A 20 13.80 4.74 2.74
CA ASP A 20 14.25 3.35 2.58
C ASP A 20 13.10 2.39 2.27
N ASP A 21 11.93 2.62 2.86
CA ASP A 21 10.71 1.84 2.57
C ASP A 21 10.26 2.06 1.12
N ILE A 22 10.31 3.30 0.63
CA ILE A 22 9.99 3.64 -0.78
C ILE A 22 10.99 3.00 -1.74
N LEU A 23 12.28 3.02 -1.40
CA LEU A 23 13.32 2.40 -2.24
C LEU A 23 13.13 0.88 -2.32
N SER A 24 12.95 0.23 -1.16
CA SER A 24 12.71 -1.22 -1.06
C SER A 24 11.44 -1.64 -1.80
N LEU A 25 10.37 -0.83 -1.71
CA LEU A 25 9.14 -1.06 -2.46
C LEU A 25 9.39 -0.94 -3.97
N SER A 26 10.16 0.05 -4.40
CA SER A 26 10.47 0.27 -5.82
C SER A 26 11.29 -0.86 -6.40
N GLU A 27 12.27 -1.39 -5.65
CA GLU A 27 13.05 -2.57 -6.04
C GLU A 27 12.14 -3.79 -6.23
N TRP A 28 11.26 -4.06 -5.26
CA TRP A 28 10.32 -5.18 -5.35
C TRP A 28 9.32 -5.01 -6.50
N LEU A 29 8.82 -3.81 -6.74
CA LEU A 29 7.96 -3.51 -7.90
C LEU A 29 8.69 -3.73 -9.23
N ASN A 30 10.00 -3.53 -9.27
CA ASN A 30 10.80 -3.69 -10.48
C ASN A 30 11.28 -5.13 -10.71
N GLU A 31 11.21 -6.01 -9.70
CA GLU A 31 11.60 -7.42 -9.85
C GLU A 31 10.71 -8.19 -10.83
N ASN A 32 9.39 -7.98 -10.80
CA ASN A 32 8.46 -8.66 -11.69
C ASN A 32 7.10 -7.95 -11.82
N GLU A 33 6.37 -8.24 -12.91
CA GLU A 33 5.05 -7.65 -13.15
C GLU A 33 3.98 -8.12 -12.15
N LYS A 34 4.10 -9.33 -11.60
CA LYS A 34 3.14 -9.83 -10.60
C LYS A 34 3.15 -8.99 -9.33
N ASN A 35 4.33 -8.56 -8.88
CA ASN A 35 4.51 -7.67 -7.74
C ASN A 35 3.80 -6.32 -7.97
N ARG A 36 3.89 -5.79 -9.20
CA ARG A 36 3.18 -4.55 -9.58
C ARG A 36 1.66 -4.72 -9.54
N ASP A 37 1.17 -5.82 -10.08
CA ASP A 37 -0.27 -6.14 -10.04
C ASP A 37 -0.76 -6.35 -8.60
N GLU A 38 0.04 -7.00 -7.76
CA GLU A 38 -0.26 -7.22 -6.35
C GLU A 38 -0.31 -5.90 -5.57
N PHE A 39 0.68 -5.02 -5.75
CA PHE A 39 0.64 -3.67 -5.17
C PHE A 39 -0.57 -2.87 -5.64
N ARG A 40 -0.90 -2.92 -6.92
CA ARG A 40 -2.07 -2.22 -7.48
C ARG A 40 -3.37 -2.73 -6.85
N ARG A 41 -3.51 -4.06 -6.67
CA ARG A 41 -4.66 -4.63 -5.96
C ARG A 41 -4.71 -4.16 -4.51
N LEU A 42 -3.60 -4.22 -3.78
CA LEU A 42 -3.52 -3.76 -2.40
C LEU A 42 -3.89 -2.28 -2.27
N LYS A 43 -3.38 -1.42 -3.16
CA LYS A 43 -3.73 -0.01 -3.20
C LYS A 43 -5.22 0.20 -3.48
N ASN A 44 -5.81 -0.53 -4.44
CA ASN A 44 -7.23 -0.43 -4.73
C ASN A 44 -8.10 -0.85 -3.52
N TYR A 45 -7.72 -1.92 -2.82
CA TYR A 45 -8.41 -2.33 -1.60
C TYR A 45 -8.27 -1.31 -0.48
N TRP A 46 -7.08 -0.74 -0.31
CA TRP A 46 -6.83 0.31 0.68
C TRP A 46 -7.61 1.59 0.37
N ASP A 47 -7.55 2.08 -0.86
CA ASP A 47 -8.32 3.25 -1.30
C ASP A 47 -9.83 3.03 -1.10
N ALA A 48 -10.33 1.81 -1.37
CA ALA A 48 -11.73 1.45 -1.13
C ALA A 48 -12.09 1.40 0.37
N ASP A 49 -11.24 0.82 1.21
CA ASP A 49 -11.44 0.78 2.67
C ASP A 49 -11.37 2.18 3.30
N VAL A 50 -10.41 3.01 2.86
CA VAL A 50 -10.29 4.41 3.27
C VAL A 50 -11.51 5.20 2.81
N ALA A 51 -11.96 5.05 1.56
CA ALA A 51 -13.16 5.72 1.05
C ALA A 51 -14.43 5.28 1.81
N PHE A 52 -14.54 4.00 2.16
CA PHE A 52 -15.63 3.48 2.99
C PHE A 52 -15.62 4.08 4.40
N LYS A 53 -14.44 4.12 5.05
CA LYS A 53 -14.26 4.74 6.38
C LYS A 53 -14.48 6.26 6.37
N HIS A 54 -14.16 6.94 5.27
CA HIS A 54 -14.46 8.37 5.11
C HIS A 54 -15.95 8.64 4.81
N SER A 55 -16.66 7.68 4.21
CA SER A 55 -18.09 7.82 3.88
C SER A 55 -19.02 7.72 5.09
N VAL A 56 -18.53 7.25 6.23
CA VAL A 56 -19.28 7.25 7.51
C VAL A 56 -19.07 8.52 8.33
N ALA A 57 -18.54 9.61 7.73
CA ALA A 57 -18.66 10.93 8.34
C ALA A 57 -20.16 11.21 8.59
N PRO A 58 -20.60 11.41 9.86
CA PRO A 58 -21.98 11.75 10.11
C PRO A 58 -22.23 13.09 9.44
N ALA A 59 -23.27 13.15 8.61
CA ALA A 59 -23.87 14.43 8.27
C ALA A 59 -24.34 15.05 9.59
N PHE A 60 -23.62 16.07 10.06
CA PHE A 60 -24.06 16.94 11.14
C PHE A 60 -25.21 17.83 10.66
#